data_AF-A0A1G0IGU3-F1
#
_entry.id   AF-A0A1G0IGU3-F1
#
_cell.length_a   1.000
_cell.length_b   1.000
_cell.length_c   1.000
_cell.angle_alpha   90.00
_cell.angle_beta   90.00
_cell.angle_gamma   90.00
#
_symmetry.space_group_name_H-M   'P 1'
#
loop_
_entity.id
_entity.type
_entity.pdbx_description
1 polymer ?
#
loop_
_entity_poly.entity_id
_entity_poly.type
_entity_poly.pdbx_seq_one_letter_code
_entity_poly.pdbx_strand_id
1 'polypeptide(L)'
;MLNTEILVKQALASALHYQDIESIHNEAHLRNDLQLDSMGSLMFLMKLEESIDGFYVDPETMHESDLETVNSVIGYVNSQTMRTA
;
A
#
# COMPACT_ATOMS: atom_id res chain seq x y z
N MET A 1 11.91 7.93 6.84
CA MET A 1 11.64 7.33 5.52
C MET A 1 11.45 5.81 5.56
N LEU A 2 12.07 5.06 6.48
CA LEU A 2 11.87 3.60 6.60
C LEU A 2 10.46 3.13 7.04
N ASN A 3 9.68 3.99 7.70
CA ASN A 3 8.43 3.55 8.32
C ASN A 3 7.34 3.22 7.29
N THR A 4 7.17 4.06 6.27
CA THR A 4 6.10 3.90 5.28
C THR A 4 6.24 2.63 4.46
N GLU A 5 7.47 2.29 4.04
CA GLU A 5 7.73 1.06 3.28
C GLU A 5 7.33 -0.18 4.08
N ILE A 6 7.73 -0.25 5.36
CA ILE A 6 7.41 -1.38 6.23
C ILE A 6 5.89 -1.48 6.40
N LEU A 7 5.20 -0.37 6.63
CA LEU A 7 3.74 -0.35 6.83
C LEU A 7 2.98 -0.79 5.57
N VAL A 8 3.39 -0.30 4.40
CA VAL A 8 2.82 -0.73 3.11
C VAL A 8 3.03 -2.22 2.88
N LYS A 9 4.25 -2.72 3.10
CA LYS A 9 4.54 -4.15 2.94
C LYS A 9 3.81 -5.02 3.95
N GLN A 10 3.65 -4.58 5.19
CA GLN A 10 2.87 -5.29 6.21
C GLN A 10 1.39 -5.37 5.85
N ALA A 11 0.81 -4.28 5.33
CA ALA A 11 -0.56 -4.26 4.83
C ALA A 11 -0.72 -5.20 3.63
N LEU A 12 0.23 -5.21 2.68
CA LEU A 12 0.23 -6.14 1.55
C LEU A 12 0.35 -7.60 1.98
N ALA A 13 1.29 -7.91 2.87
CA ALA A 13 1.48 -9.26 3.39
C ALA A 13 0.22 -9.76 4.12
N SER A 14 -0.45 -8.88 4.86
CA SER A 14 -1.71 -9.19 5.54
C SER A 14 -2.86 -9.45 4.55
N ALA A 15 -2.98 -8.64 3.50
CA ALA A 15 -4.04 -8.76 2.49
C ALA A 15 -3.85 -9.97 1.57
N LEU A 16 -2.60 -10.35 1.27
CA LEU A 16 -2.25 -11.44 0.36
C LEU A 16 -1.88 -12.75 1.09
N HIS A 17 -1.95 -12.75 2.42
CA HIS A 17 -1.55 -13.88 3.26
C HIS A 17 -0.10 -14.33 3.05
N TYR A 18 0.81 -13.41 2.77
CA TYR A 18 2.25 -13.71 2.78
C TYR A 18 2.75 -13.88 4.21
N GLN A 19 3.71 -14.80 4.37
CA GLN A 19 4.33 -15.07 5.67
C GLN A 19 5.36 -14.01 6.09
N ASP A 20 5.92 -13.27 5.14
CA ASP A 20 6.94 -12.25 5.38
C ASP A 20 6.84 -11.11 4.35
N ILE A 21 7.28 -9.92 4.76
CA ILE A 21 7.43 -8.73 3.93
C ILE A 21 8.69 -8.76 3.07
N GLU A 22 9.69 -9.58 3.43
CA GLU A 22 10.96 -9.68 2.67
C GLU A 22 10.76 -10.19 1.23
N SER A 23 9.71 -10.98 0.98
CA SER A 23 9.35 -11.44 -0.36
C SER A 23 8.70 -10.37 -1.24
N ILE A 24 8.38 -9.20 -0.70
CA ILE A 24 7.69 -8.11 -1.41
C ILE A 24 8.73 -7.09 -1.86
N HIS A 25 9.02 -7.08 -3.17
CA HIS A 25 9.91 -6.11 -3.79
C HIS A 25 9.20 -4.76 -4.02
N ASN A 26 9.94 -3.65 -3.90
CA ASN A 26 9.38 -2.30 -4.07
C ASN A 26 8.93 -2.03 -5.51
N GLU A 27 9.58 -2.66 -6.48
CA GLU A 27 9.25 -2.54 -7.91
C GLU A 27 8.18 -3.53 -8.35
N ALA A 28 7.71 -4.43 -7.47
CA ALA A 28 6.69 -5.41 -7.81
C ALA A 28 5.38 -4.71 -8.19
N HIS A 29 4.83 -5.09 -9.33
CA HIS A 29 3.52 -4.67 -9.76
C HIS A 29 2.45 -5.33 -8.88
N LEU A 30 1.57 -4.52 -8.29
CA LEU A 30 0.55 -4.99 -7.37
C LEU A 30 -0.37 -6.02 -8.05
N ARG A 31 -0.83 -5.72 -9.27
CA ARG A 31 -1.72 -6.62 -10.02
C ARG A 31 -0.99 -7.77 -10.71
N ASN A 32 0.14 -7.49 -11.35
CA ASN A 32 0.80 -8.46 -12.22
C ASN A 32 1.70 -9.44 -11.45
N ASP A 33 2.41 -8.95 -10.44
CA ASP A 33 3.40 -9.75 -9.70
C ASP A 33 2.82 -10.28 -8.39
N LEU A 34 2.12 -9.41 -7.65
CA LEU A 34 1.51 -9.79 -6.35
C LEU A 34 0.09 -10.32 -6.47
N GLN A 35 -0.46 -10.40 -7.69
CA GLN A 35 -1.80 -10.92 -7.99
C GLN A 35 -2.90 -10.25 -7.16
N LEU A 36 -2.74 -8.96 -6.85
CA LEU A 36 -3.71 -8.17 -6.11
C LEU A 36 -4.96 -7.99 -6.97
N ASP A 37 -6.00 -8.78 -6.68
CA ASP A 37 -7.30 -8.67 -7.32
C ASP A 37 -8.14 -7.51 -6.73
N SER A 38 -9.35 -7.29 -7.23
CA SER A 38 -10.21 -6.20 -6.75
C SER A 38 -10.57 -6.34 -5.26
N MET A 39 -10.69 -7.56 -4.75
CA MET A 39 -11.05 -7.82 -3.35
C MET A 39 -9.84 -7.65 -2.43
N GLY A 40 -8.68 -8.16 -2.84
CA GLY A 40 -7.39 -7.96 -2.21
C GLY A 40 -7.00 -6.48 -2.20
N SER A 41 -7.33 -5.72 -3.26
CA SER A 41 -7.12 -4.27 -3.31
C SER A 41 -7.91 -3.56 -2.21
N LEU A 42 -9.20 -3.87 -2.04
CA LEU A 42 -10.01 -3.30 -0.96
C LEU A 42 -9.48 -3.70 0.42
N MET A 43 -9.12 -4.96 0.61
CA MET A 43 -8.53 -5.44 1.87
C MET A 43 -7.21 -4.75 2.18
N PHE A 44 -6.36 -4.57 1.17
CA PHE A 44 -5.09 -3.87 1.27
C PHE A 44 -5.28 -2.42 1.71
N LEU A 45 -6.21 -1.68 1.08
CA LEU A 45 -6.51 -0.30 1.46
C LEU A 45 -7.01 -0.20 2.91
N MET A 46 -7.94 -1.07 3.31
CA MET A 46 -8.42 -1.11 4.71
C MET A 46 -7.27 -1.39 5.70
N LYS A 47 -6.39 -2.35 5.37
CA LYS A 47 -5.23 -2.68 6.22
C LYS A 47 -4.22 -1.55 6.30
N LEU A 48 -4.08 -0.79 5.22
CA LEU A 48 -3.19 0.37 5.16
C LEU A 48 -3.70 1.50 6.08
N GLU A 49 -5.00 1.78 6.05
CA GLU A 49 -5.65 2.73 6.97
C GLU A 49 -5.53 2.29 8.43
N GLU A 50 -5.75 1.00 8.72
CA GLU A 50 -5.57 0.46 10.07
C GLU A 50 -4.11 0.54 10.57
N SER A 51 -3.13 0.51 9.66
CA SER A 51 -1.70 0.48 9.99
C SER A 51 -1.09 1.88 10.20
N ILE A 52 -1.76 2.93 9.71
CA ILE A 52 -1.20 4.28 9.69
C ILE A 52 -2.18 5.23 10.39
N ASP A 53 -1.82 5.65 11.60
CA ASP A 53 -2.66 6.57 12.38
C ASP A 53 -2.84 7.91 11.68
N GLY A 54 -4.10 8.36 11.57
CA GLY A 54 -4.49 9.59 10.87
C GLY A 54 -4.41 9.53 9.34
N PHE A 55 -4.19 8.36 8.74
CA PHE A 55 -4.23 8.17 7.29
C PHE A 55 -5.57 7.57 6.85
N TYR A 56 -6.15 8.17 5.81
CA TYR A 56 -7.35 7.68 5.14
C TYR A 56 -7.12 7.74 3.64
N VAL A 57 -7.57 6.71 2.94
CA VAL A 57 -7.49 6.64 1.49
C VAL A 57 -8.63 7.48 0.93
N ASP A 58 -8.28 8.58 0.26
CA ASP A 58 -9.26 9.42 -0.42
C ASP A 58 -9.38 8.98 -1.89
N PRO A 59 -10.53 8.41 -2.30
CA PRO A 59 -10.76 7.95 -3.67
C PRO A 59 -10.74 9.08 -4.71
N GLU A 60 -10.92 10.35 -4.31
CA GLU A 60 -10.79 11.49 -5.23
C GLU A 60 -9.33 11.83 -5.56
N THR A 61 -8.41 11.50 -4.64
CA THR A 61 -6.97 11.76 -4.82
C THR A 61 -6.18 10.57 -5.34
N MET A 62 -6.77 9.38 -5.28
CA MET A 62 -6.10 8.13 -5.64
C MET A 62 -6.25 7.86 -7.13
N HIS A 63 -5.13 7.77 -7.83
CA HIS A 63 -5.07 7.40 -9.23
C HIS A 63 -4.68 5.93 -9.41
N GLU A 64 -5.02 5.33 -10.55
CA GLU A 64 -4.61 3.94 -10.85
C GLU A 64 -3.09 3.76 -10.79
N SER A 65 -2.33 4.80 -11.16
CA SER A 65 -0.86 4.81 -11.07
C SER A 65 -0.32 4.69 -9.64
N ASP A 66 -1.09 5.15 -8.64
CA ASP A 66 -0.70 5.07 -7.23
C ASP A 66 -0.79 3.62 -6.71
N LEU A 67 -1.59 2.78 -7.36
CA LEU A 67 -1.76 1.36 -7.08
C LEU A 67 -1.05 0.46 -8.11
N GLU A 68 -0.09 0.99 -8.87
CA GLU A 68 0.60 0.22 -9.90
C GLU A 68 1.69 -0.69 -9.31
N THR A 69 2.56 -0.12 -8.48
CA THR A 69 3.68 -0.82 -7.82
C THR A 69 3.71 -0.54 -6.33
N VAL A 70 4.43 -1.37 -5.57
CA VAL A 70 4.63 -1.13 -4.12
C VAL A 70 5.25 0.27 -3.88
N ASN A 71 6.19 0.69 -4.72
CA ASN A 71 6.81 2.01 -4.61
C ASN A 71 5.83 3.14 -4.91
N SER A 72 4.91 2.96 -5.86
CA SER A 72 3.84 3.93 -6.14
C SER A 72 2.98 4.16 -4.89
N VAL A 73 2.60 3.09 -4.18
CA VAL A 73 1.79 3.22 -2.96
C VAL A 73 2.57 3.92 -1.85
N ILE A 74 3.85 3.59 -1.67
CA ILE A 74 4.72 4.28 -0.72
C ILE A 74 4.76 5.79 -1.03
N GLY A 75 4.86 6.15 -2.31
CA GLY A 75 4.79 7.53 -2.78
C GLY A 75 3.47 8.21 -2.43
N TYR A 76 2.35 7.55 -2.72
CA TYR A 76 1.01 8.04 -2.38
C TYR A 76 0.85 8.28 -0.88
N VAL A 77 1.18 7.29 -0.04
CA VAL A 77 1.08 7.41 1.42
C VAL A 77 1.92 8.57 1.91
N ASN A 78 3.19 8.66 1.50
CA ASN A 78 4.06 9.76 1.89
C ASN A 78 3.48 11.12 1.49
N SER A 79 2.86 11.24 0.32
CA SER A 79 2.23 12.48 -0.15
C SER A 79 1.03 12.90 0.71
N GLN A 80 0.26 11.92 1.18
CA GLN A 80 -0.90 12.14 2.05
C GLN A 80 -0.46 12.50 3.47
N THR A 81 0.50 11.77 4.05
CA THR A 81 1.02 12.06 5.40
C THR A 81 1.73 13.42 5.47
N MET A 82 2.36 13.87 4.37
CA MET A 82 2.94 15.21 4.30
C MET A 82 1.90 16.33 4.19
N ARG A 83 0.68 16.05 3.71
CA ARG A 83 -0.41 17.05 3.62
C ARG A 83 -1.11 17.27 4.96
N THR A 84 -1.03 16.31 5.88
CA THR A 84 -1.65 16.36 7.20
C THR A 84 -0.71 16.82 8.33
N ALA A 85 0.56 17.13 8.01
CA ALA A 85 1.57 17.68 8.94
C ALA A 85 1.73 19.19 8.80
#